data_AF-A0A6C0LXQ6-F1
#
_entry.id   AF-A0A6C0LXQ6-F1
#
_cell.length_a   1.000
_cell.length_b   1.000
_cell.length_c   1.000
_cell.angle_alpha   90.00
_cell.angle_beta   90.00
_cell.angle_gamma   90.00
#
_symmetry.space_group_name_H-M   'P 1'
#
loop_
_entity.id
_entity.type
_entity.pdbx_description
1 polymer ?
#
loop_
_entity_poly.entity_id
_entity_poly.type
_entity_poly.pdbx_seq_one_letter_code
_entity_poly.pdbx_strand_id
1 'polypeptide(L)'
;MDTFYFYVYLLLIITTTLIFTIIRCIFNIHDLDIFFYPNNKNNIIENQIYLFTHILVNFLLGFIFGFDIILGMFIKILIFEVFLHITEHCDIFYVSNISNLIVIVLISLVSYTFGCVFNKALRAF
;
A
#
# COMPACT_ATOMS: atom_id res chain seq x y z
N MET A 1 -20.65 -3.43 -2.97
CA MET A 1 -20.19 -4.48 -2.01
C MET A 1 -20.52 -4.00 -0.61
N ASP A 2 -20.92 -4.85 0.34
CA ASP A 2 -21.31 -4.35 1.68
C ASP A 2 -20.13 -3.69 2.40
N THR A 3 -20.35 -2.49 2.94
CA THR A 3 -19.38 -1.68 3.69
C THR A 3 -18.71 -2.46 4.82
N PHE A 4 -19.39 -3.49 5.35
CA PHE A 4 -18.86 -4.44 6.33
C PHE A 4 -17.54 -5.09 5.87
N TYR A 5 -17.46 -5.59 4.63
CA TYR A 5 -16.25 -6.25 4.12
C TYR A 5 -15.05 -5.30 4.04
N PHE A 6 -15.31 -4.03 3.73
CA PHE A 6 -14.28 -3.00 3.72
C PHE A 6 -13.72 -2.72 5.11
N TYR A 7 -14.57 -2.68 6.15
CA TYR A 7 -14.11 -2.49 7.53
C TYR A 7 -13.33 -3.70 8.06
N VAL A 8 -13.75 -4.93 7.73
CA VAL A 8 -12.99 -6.14 8.08
C VAL A 8 -11.62 -6.12 7.42
N TYR A 9 -11.56 -5.75 6.15
CA TYR A 9 -10.30 -5.56 5.41
C TYR A 9 -9.42 -4.47 6.06
N LEU A 10 -10.00 -3.32 6.41
CA LEU A 10 -9.27 -2.23 7.07
C LEU A 10 -8.66 -2.69 8.40
N LEU A 11 -9.45 -3.40 9.22
CA LEU A 11 -8.99 -3.95 10.49
C LEU A 11 -7.81 -4.91 10.28
N LEU A 12 -7.91 -5.81 9.31
CA LEU A 12 -6.85 -6.77 8.99
C LEU A 12 -5.55 -6.07 8.55
N ILE A 13 -5.67 -5.00 7.77
CA ILE A 13 -4.51 -4.22 7.36
C ILE A 13 -3.86 -3.50 8.54
N ILE A 14 -4.66 -2.90 9.42
CA ILE A 14 -4.12 -2.21 10.61
C ILE A 14 -3.42 -3.21 11.53
N THR A 15 -4.02 -4.37 11.79
CA THR A 15 -3.40 -5.37 12.67
C THR A 15 -2.12 -5.95 12.07
N THR A 16 -2.12 -6.28 10.78
CA THR A 16 -0.92 -6.81 10.11
C THR A 16 0.21 -5.79 10.04
N THR A 17 -0.09 -4.51 9.82
CA THR A 17 0.95 -3.45 9.86
C THR A 17 1.48 -3.17 11.24
N LEU A 18 0.65 -3.21 12.28
CA LEU A 18 1.13 -3.09 13.66
C LEU A 18 2.07 -4.24 14.00
N ILE A 19 1.70 -5.48 13.65
CA ILE A 19 2.55 -6.66 13.83
C ILE A 19 3.88 -6.48 13.08
N PHE A 20 3.83 -6.04 11.82
CA PHE A 20 5.01 -5.77 11.02
C PHE A 20 5.92 -4.71 11.66
N THR A 21 5.34 -3.61 12.15
CA THR A 21 6.07 -2.54 12.83
C THR A 21 6.76 -3.03 14.09
N ILE A 22 6.09 -3.87 14.88
CA ILE A 22 6.66 -4.48 16.08
C ILE A 22 7.83 -5.41 15.71
N ILE A 23 7.63 -6.29 14.73
CA ILE A 23 8.67 -7.22 14.26
C ILE A 23 9.91 -6.47 13.80
N ARG A 24 9.74 -5.40 13.02
CA ARG A 24 10.85 -4.62 12.51
C ARG A 24 11.49 -3.76 13.59
N CYS A 25 10.72 -2.89 14.23
CA CYS A 25 11.28 -1.85 15.10
C CYS A 25 11.62 -2.32 16.52
N ILE A 26 11.00 -3.39 17.01
CA ILE A 26 11.29 -3.95 18.35
C ILE A 26 12.21 -5.17 18.23
N PHE A 27 11.92 -6.09 17.30
CA PHE A 27 12.71 -7.32 17.14
C PHE A 27 13.86 -7.19 16.13
N ASN A 28 13.98 -6.07 15.41
CA ASN A 28 15.06 -5.78 14.45
C ASN A 28 15.17 -6.82 13.32
N ILE A 29 14.03 -7.41 12.92
CA ILE A 29 13.95 -8.39 11.83
C ILE A 29 13.58 -7.66 10.54
N HIS A 30 14.46 -7.76 9.53
CA HIS A 30 14.37 -7.01 8.27
C HIS A 30 14.00 -7.86 7.05
N ASP A 31 13.68 -9.15 7.24
CA ASP A 31 13.46 -10.09 6.12
C ASP A 31 12.27 -9.71 5.22
N LEU A 32 11.28 -9.02 5.79
CA LEU A 32 10.07 -8.59 5.09
C LEU A 32 10.24 -7.24 4.38
N ASP A 33 11.38 -6.57 4.56
CA ASP A 33 11.61 -5.21 4.08
C ASP A 33 11.58 -5.10 2.57
N ILE A 34 11.93 -6.19 1.88
CA ILE A 34 11.96 -6.25 0.41
C ILE A 34 10.60 -5.97 -0.25
N PHE A 35 9.50 -6.27 0.46
CA PHE A 35 8.13 -6.06 -0.01
C PHE A 35 7.59 -4.66 0.28
N PHE A 36 8.17 -3.96 1.26
CA PHE A 36 7.65 -2.70 1.78
C PHE A 36 8.56 -1.50 1.54
N TYR A 37 9.83 -1.68 1.14
CA TYR A 37 10.78 -0.58 1.02
C TYR A 37 11.62 -0.57 -0.27
N PRO A 38 11.92 0.63 -0.82
CA PRO A 38 12.59 0.80 -2.10
C PRO A 38 14.13 0.81 -2.01
N ASN A 39 14.76 -0.26 -1.51
CA ASN A 39 16.23 -0.48 -1.46
C ASN A 39 17.03 0.62 -0.70
N ASN A 40 18.26 0.34 -0.28
CA ASN A 40 19.11 1.27 0.49
C ASN A 40 19.45 2.58 -0.23
N LYS A 41 19.17 2.68 -1.54
CA LYS A 41 19.37 3.90 -2.34
C LYS A 41 18.08 4.72 -2.52
N ASN A 42 16.98 4.32 -1.90
CA ASN A 42 15.67 4.96 -2.07
C ASN A 42 15.32 5.09 -3.56
N ASN A 43 15.53 4.03 -4.35
CA ASN A 43 15.25 4.04 -5.77
C ASN A 43 14.10 3.06 -6.05
N ILE A 44 12.88 3.61 -6.10
CA ILE A 44 11.64 2.82 -6.27
C ILE A 44 11.67 2.02 -7.58
N ILE A 45 12.27 2.58 -8.64
CA ILE A 45 12.31 1.96 -9.97
C ILE A 45 13.26 0.76 -10.00
N GLU A 46 14.26 0.75 -9.09
CA GLU A 46 15.28 -0.29 -9.04
C GLU A 46 14.81 -1.53 -8.26
N ASN A 47 13.94 -1.36 -7.25
CA ASN A 47 13.33 -2.49 -6.56
C ASN A 47 12.04 -2.95 -7.26
N GLN A 48 12.22 -3.77 -8.29
CA GLN A 48 11.12 -4.30 -9.09
C GLN A 48 10.11 -5.12 -8.28
N ILE A 49 10.54 -5.80 -7.20
CA ILE A 49 9.67 -6.62 -6.37
C ILE A 49 8.69 -5.73 -5.61
N TYR A 50 9.19 -4.70 -4.92
CA TYR A 50 8.39 -3.72 -4.20
C TYR A 50 7.34 -3.08 -5.11
N LEU A 51 7.77 -2.61 -6.28
CA LEU A 51 6.91 -1.94 -7.25
C LEU A 51 5.83 -2.89 -7.79
N PHE A 52 6.22 -4.10 -8.18
CA PHE A 52 5.30 -5.11 -8.70
C PHE A 52 4.25 -5.50 -7.66
N THR A 53 4.66 -5.72 -6.41
CA THR A 53 3.73 -6.03 -5.32
C THR A 53 2.73 -4.89 -5.09
N HIS A 54 3.17 -3.62 -5.09
CA HIS A 54 2.26 -2.48 -4.92
C HIS A 54 1.25 -2.39 -6.07
N ILE A 55 1.71 -2.54 -7.32
CA ILE A 55 0.81 -2.52 -8.49
C ILE A 55 -0.20 -3.66 -8.41
N LEU A 56 0.26 -4.89 -8.18
CA LEU A 56 -0.58 -6.08 -8.16
C LEU A 56 -1.63 -6.02 -7.05
N VAL A 57 -1.22 -5.70 -5.82
CA VAL A 57 -2.12 -5.65 -4.67
C VAL A 57 -3.16 -4.54 -4.85
N ASN A 58 -2.75 -3.32 -5.23
CA ASN A 58 -3.69 -2.23 -5.44
C ASN A 58 -4.65 -2.51 -6.61
N PHE A 59 -4.16 -3.13 -7.69
CA PHE A 59 -5.01 -3.58 -8.79
C PHE A 59 -6.05 -4.60 -8.34
N LEU A 60 -5.66 -5.64 -7.60
CA LEU A 60 -6.57 -6.66 -7.08
C LEU A 60 -7.61 -6.05 -6.13
N LEU A 61 -7.21 -5.11 -5.29
CA LEU A 61 -8.13 -4.40 -4.41
C LEU A 61 -9.13 -3.56 -5.22
N GLY A 62 -8.65 -2.86 -6.26
CA GLY A 62 -9.52 -2.15 -7.20
C GLY A 62 -10.49 -3.09 -7.91
N PHE A 63 -10.03 -4.28 -8.28
CA PHE A 63 -10.85 -5.30 -8.91
C PHE A 63 -11.90 -5.89 -7.97
N ILE A 64 -11.60 -6.05 -6.68
CA ILE A 64 -12.55 -6.60 -5.69
C ILE A 64 -13.57 -5.57 -5.25
N PHE A 65 -13.11 -4.38 -4.84
CA PHE A 65 -13.95 -3.35 -4.23
C PHE A 65 -14.65 -2.44 -5.25
N GLY A 66 -14.08 -2.28 -6.45
CA GLY A 66 -14.65 -1.44 -7.50
C GLY A 66 -14.71 0.05 -7.13
N PHE A 67 -15.55 0.80 -7.84
CA PHE A 67 -15.70 2.25 -7.64
C PHE A 67 -16.49 2.63 -6.38
N ASP A 68 -17.19 1.67 -5.75
CA ASP A 68 -18.07 1.91 -4.59
C ASP A 68 -17.34 2.58 -3.41
N ILE A 69 -16.04 2.28 -3.23
CA ILE A 69 -15.25 2.71 -2.05
C ILE A 69 -13.98 3.45 -2.47
N ILE A 70 -13.96 4.06 -3.66
CA ILE A 70 -12.75 4.69 -4.21
C ILE A 70 -12.12 5.73 -3.28
N LEU A 71 -12.95 6.56 -2.64
CA LEU A 71 -12.49 7.61 -1.73
C LEU A 71 -11.89 7.03 -0.44
N GLY A 72 -12.50 5.97 0.11
CA GLY A 72 -11.96 5.26 1.27
C GLY A 72 -10.62 4.61 0.98
N MET A 73 -10.47 4.01 -0.21
CA MET A 73 -9.22 3.41 -0.65
C MET A 73 -8.12 4.45 -0.90
N PHE A 74 -8.45 5.62 -1.44
CA PHE A 74 -7.48 6.70 -1.64
C PHE A 74 -6.92 7.21 -0.32
N ILE A 75 -7.79 7.47 0.66
CA ILE A 75 -7.37 7.87 2.01
C ILE A 75 -6.53 6.76 2.64
N LYS A 76 -6.95 5.50 2.51
CA LYS A 76 -6.20 4.35 3.02
C LYS A 76 -4.79 4.28 2.40
N ILE A 77 -4.66 4.43 1.08
CA ILE A 77 -3.36 4.38 0.39
C ILE A 77 -2.44 5.47 0.95
N LEU A 78 -2.93 6.71 1.07
CA LEU A 78 -2.14 7.82 1.63
C LEU A 78 -1.65 7.54 3.05
N ILE A 79 -2.55 7.15 3.95
CA ILE A 79 -2.21 6.87 5.36
C ILE A 79 -1.20 5.71 5.44
N PHE A 80 -1.42 4.67 4.65
CA PHE A 80 -0.61 3.46 4.69
C PHE A 80 0.82 3.69 4.19
N GLU A 81 0.97 4.41 3.09
CA GLU A 81 2.27 4.72 2.51
C GLU A 81 3.06 5.66 3.43
N VAL A 82 2.41 6.68 4.02
CA VAL A 82 3.03 7.55 5.03
C VAL A 82 3.48 6.75 6.25
N PHE A 83 2.64 5.83 6.72
CA PHE A 83 2.96 4.99 7.87
C PHE A 83 4.15 4.06 7.59
N LEU A 84 4.20 3.44 6.40
CA LEU A 84 5.35 2.65 5.98
C LEU A 84 6.62 3.51 5.92
N HIS A 85 6.56 4.68 5.30
CA HIS A 85 7.70 5.61 5.20
C HIS A 85 8.31 5.96 6.57
N ILE A 86 7.46 6.16 7.59
CA ILE A 86 7.90 6.38 8.97
C ILE A 86 8.51 5.10 9.58
N THR A 87 7.89 3.95 9.32
CA THR A 87 8.32 2.65 9.83
C THR A 87 9.65 2.18 9.25
N GLU A 88 10.04 2.69 8.07
CA GLU A 88 11.33 2.40 7.43
C GLU A 88 12.50 2.69 8.37
N HIS A 89 12.46 3.84 9.03
CA HIS A 89 13.54 4.31 9.89
C HIS A 89 13.24 4.06 11.37
N CYS A 90 12.09 3.48 11.70
CA CYS A 90 11.59 3.32 13.07
C CYS A 90 11.63 4.63 13.88
N ASP A 91 11.54 5.77 13.19
CA ASP A 91 11.62 7.11 13.75
C ASP A 91 10.57 8.00 13.11
N ILE A 92 9.65 8.48 13.94
CA ILE A 92 8.51 9.31 13.54
C ILE A 92 8.96 10.72 13.11
N PHE A 93 10.16 11.14 13.51
CA PHE A 93 10.72 12.45 13.17
C PHE A 93 11.66 12.40 11.95
N TYR A 94 12.00 11.20 11.48
CA TYR A 94 12.88 11.05 10.33
C TYR A 94 12.09 11.13 9.02
N VAL A 95 12.20 12.27 8.33
CA VAL A 95 11.56 12.49 7.03
C VAL A 95 12.60 12.27 5.94
N SER A 96 12.65 11.04 5.40
CA SER A 96 13.44 10.71 4.21
C SER A 96 12.77 11.24 2.93
N ASN A 97 13.43 11.11 1.77
CA ASN A 97 13.04 11.67 0.47
C ASN A 97 11.54 11.50 0.11
N ILE A 98 10.74 12.54 0.38
CA ILE A 98 9.28 12.60 0.15
C ILE A 98 8.91 12.35 -1.32
N SER A 99 9.81 12.67 -2.26
CA SER A 99 9.58 12.47 -3.70
C SER A 99 9.19 11.04 -4.04
N ASN A 100 9.77 10.06 -3.35
CA ASN A 100 9.50 8.65 -3.58
C ASN A 100 8.11 8.23 -3.08
N LEU A 101 7.76 8.70 -1.88
CA LEU A 101 6.45 8.50 -1.30
C LEU A 101 5.33 9.02 -2.24
N ILE A 102 5.53 10.19 -2.85
CA ILE A 102 4.54 10.74 -3.81
C ILE A 102 4.41 9.84 -5.04
N VAL A 103 5.52 9.37 -5.59
CA VAL A 103 5.51 8.50 -6.79
C VAL A 103 4.78 7.20 -6.51
N ILE A 104 5.06 6.52 -5.39
CA ILE A 104 4.37 5.27 -5.08
C ILE A 104 2.88 5.47 -4.84
N VAL A 105 2.49 6.54 -4.13
CA VAL A 105 1.08 6.88 -3.93
C VAL A 105 0.38 7.05 -5.28
N LEU A 106 0.98 7.80 -6.22
CA LEU A 106 0.41 7.98 -7.56
C LEU A 106 0.25 6.65 -8.31
N ILE A 107 1.27 5.79 -8.27
CA ILE A 107 1.23 4.47 -8.90
C ILE A 107 0.13 3.61 -8.29
N SER A 108 0.05 3.54 -6.96
CA SER A 108 -0.97 2.81 -6.21
C SER A 108 -2.39 3.28 -6.55
N LEU A 109 -2.61 4.60 -6.66
CA LEU A 109 -3.91 5.18 -7.06
C LEU A 109 -4.28 4.80 -8.50
N VAL A 110 -3.33 4.90 -9.44
CA VAL A 110 -3.55 4.53 -10.84
C VAL A 110 -3.84 3.02 -10.96
N SER A 111 -3.06 2.17 -10.30
CA SER A 111 -3.27 0.71 -10.29
C SER A 111 -4.63 0.32 -9.71
N TYR A 112 -5.04 0.94 -8.60
CA TYR A 112 -6.37 0.73 -8.03
C TYR A 112 -7.47 1.13 -9.02
N THR A 113 -7.36 2.30 -9.62
CA THR A 113 -8.35 2.82 -10.58
C THR A 113 -8.46 1.89 -11.80
N PHE A 114 -7.34 1.38 -12.31
CA PHE A 114 -7.33 0.37 -13.38
C PHE A 114 -8.06 -0.91 -12.96
N GLY A 115 -7.83 -1.41 -11.75
CA GLY A 115 -8.56 -2.56 -11.20
C GLY A 115 -10.08 -2.32 -11.16
N CYS A 116 -10.51 -1.13 -10.76
CA CYS A 116 -11.93 -0.76 -10.75
C CYS A 116 -12.54 -0.70 -12.14
N VAL A 117 -11.83 -0.15 -13.13
CA VAL A 117 -12.26 -0.15 -14.54
C VAL A 117 -12.45 -1.59 -15.02
N PHE A 118 -11.52 -2.48 -14.69
CA PHE A 118 -11.59 -3.89 -15.07
C PHE A 118 -12.79 -4.60 -14.43
N ASN A 119 -13.04 -4.36 -13.13
CA ASN A 119 -14.23 -4.87 -12.43
C ASN A 119 -15.52 -4.42 -13.14
N LYS A 120 -15.60 -3.14 -13.50
CA LYS A 120 -16.79 -2.58 -14.16
C LYS A 120 -16.97 -3.15 -15.57
N ALA A 121 -15.89 -3.28 -16.34
CA ALA A 121 -15.94 -3.86 -17.68
C ALA A 121 -16.41 -5.32 -17.66
N LEU A 122 -15.95 -6.11 -16.68
CA LEU A 122 -16.29 -7.52 -16.56
C LEU A 122 -17.71 -7.78 -16.05
N ARG A 123 -18.29 -6.84 -15.28
CA ARG A 123 -19.70 -6.88 -14.85
C ARG A 123 -20.68 -6.31 -15.88
N ALA A 124 -20.19 -5.66 -16.93
CA ALA A 124 -21.01 -5.11 -18.02
C ALA A 124 -21.25 -6.12 -19.16
N PHE A 125 -20.53 -7.25 -19.14
CA PHE A 125 -20.72 -8.43 -19.99
C PHE A 125 -21.47 -9.51 -19.22
#